data_AF-A0A818UZX8-F1
#
_entry.id   AF-A0A818UZX8-F1
#
_cell.length_a   1.000
_cell.length_b   1.000
_cell.length_c   1.000
_cell.angle_alpha   90.00
_cell.angle_beta   90.00
_cell.angle_gamma   90.00
#
_symmetry.space_group_name_H-M   'P 1'
#
loop_
_entity.id
_entity.type
_entity.pdbx_description
1 polymer ?
#
loop_
_entity_poly.entity_id
_entity_poly.type
_entity_poly.pdbx_seq_one_letter_code
_entity_poly.pdbx_strand_id
1 'polypeptide(L)'
;MDVLYSLLDVDNQRLDIIAQENMFTNTLNFVLTTATDDIFSLNDTIVERFCTNILPRIHHNVKSLILDSVSMERILLAADYPNLTELKLFNFNDTIVSYYFIGK
;
A
#
# COMPACT_ATOMS: atom_id res chain seq x y z
N MET A 1 -15.63 -0.75 2.01
CA MET A 1 -15.25 -1.93 1.20
C MET A 1 -13.89 -1.62 0.63
N ASP A 2 -12.85 -2.10 1.30
CA ASP A 2 -11.45 -1.86 0.95
C ASP A 2 -11.08 -2.71 -0.26
N VAL A 3 -10.77 -2.07 -1.39
CA VAL A 3 -10.51 -2.73 -2.68
C VAL A 3 -9.32 -3.69 -2.63
N LEU A 4 -8.38 -3.46 -1.70
CA LEU A 4 -7.27 -4.37 -1.43
C LEU A 4 -7.73 -5.74 -0.93
N TYR A 5 -8.85 -5.82 -0.20
CA TYR A 5 -9.39 -7.10 0.26
C TYR A 5 -9.97 -7.93 -0.87
N SER A 6 -10.54 -7.29 -1.89
CA SER A 6 -11.01 -8.00 -3.06
C SER A 6 -9.88 -8.60 -3.90
N LEU A 7 -8.63 -8.16 -3.72
CA LEU A 7 -7.44 -8.77 -4.33
C LEU A 7 -6.93 -10.01 -3.58
N LEU A 8 -7.43 -10.28 -2.35
CA LEU A 8 -7.02 -11.43 -1.51
C LEU A 8 -7.48 -12.78 -2.08
N ASP A 9 -8.60 -12.82 -2.81
CA ASP A 9 -9.33 -14.09 -3.02
C ASP A 9 -9.45 -14.53 -4.48
N VAL A 10 -9.23 -13.64 -5.46
CA VAL A 10 -9.42 -14.01 -6.88
C VAL A 10 -8.44 -13.25 -7.79
N ASP A 11 -7.85 -13.98 -8.73
CA ASP A 11 -7.17 -13.45 -9.92
C ASP A 11 -8.23 -12.80 -10.86
N ASN A 12 -8.86 -11.74 -10.37
CA ASN A 12 -10.02 -11.11 -10.98
C ASN A 12 -9.55 -9.84 -11.70
N GLN A 13 -9.29 -9.94 -13.00
CA GLN A 13 -9.00 -8.79 -13.86
C GLN A 13 -10.05 -7.66 -13.75
N ARG A 14 -11.30 -8.00 -13.38
CA ARG A 14 -12.36 -7.03 -13.09
C ARG A 14 -12.07 -6.16 -11.88
N LEU A 15 -11.42 -6.71 -10.87
CA LEU A 15 -11.03 -5.98 -9.67
C LEU A 15 -9.80 -5.10 -9.90
N ASP A 16 -8.89 -5.51 -10.79
CA ASP A 16 -7.81 -4.63 -11.23
C ASP A 16 -8.35 -3.38 -11.94
N ILE A 17 -9.45 -3.52 -12.70
CA ILE A 17 -10.14 -2.40 -13.37
C ILE A 17 -10.84 -1.49 -12.34
N ILE A 18 -11.55 -2.07 -11.36
CA ILE A 18 -12.22 -1.30 -10.30
C ILE A 18 -11.19 -0.60 -9.40
N ALA A 19 -10.07 -1.25 -9.09
CA ALA A 19 -8.96 -0.67 -8.36
C ALA A 19 -8.27 0.47 -9.10
N GLN A 20 -8.47 0.59 -10.41
CA GLN A 20 -7.98 1.72 -11.21
C GLN A 20 -8.98 2.89 -11.25
N GLU A 21 -10.21 2.75 -10.75
CA GLU A 21 -11.15 3.87 -10.68
C GLU A 21 -10.70 4.90 -9.63
N ASN A 22 -10.76 6.19 -10.00
CA ASN A 22 -10.27 7.33 -9.22
C ASN A 22 -10.74 7.39 -7.76
N MET A 23 -11.91 6.79 -7.46
CA MET A 23 -12.46 6.78 -6.11
C MET A 23 -11.66 5.85 -5.16
N PHE A 24 -10.98 4.84 -5.70
CA PHE A 24 -10.24 3.83 -4.92
C PHE A 24 -8.71 3.97 -4.99
N THR A 25 -8.20 4.83 -5.89
CA THR A 25 -6.75 5.04 -6.07
C THR A 25 -6.19 6.18 -5.23
N ASN A 26 -7.02 7.11 -4.73
CA ASN A 26 -6.55 8.26 -3.96
C ASN A 26 -5.92 7.86 -2.62
N THR A 27 -6.45 6.83 -1.96
CA THR A 27 -5.95 6.33 -0.67
C THR A 27 -5.66 4.84 -0.78
N LEU A 28 -4.41 4.45 -0.61
CA LEU A 28 -4.02 3.04 -0.53
C LEU A 28 -3.70 2.70 0.91
N ASN A 29 -4.39 1.70 1.45
CA ASN A 29 -4.22 1.25 2.84
C ASN A 29 -3.72 -0.19 2.91
N PHE A 30 -2.45 -0.36 3.24
CA PHE A 30 -1.77 -1.65 3.35
C PHE A 30 -1.78 -2.21 4.77
N VAL A 31 -2.57 -1.62 5.66
CA VAL A 31 -2.67 -1.98 7.07
C VAL A 31 -4.01 -2.67 7.30
N LEU A 32 -3.96 -3.92 7.78
CA LEU A 32 -5.16 -4.67 8.17
C LEU A 32 -5.43 -4.42 9.65
N THR A 33 -6.60 -3.89 9.98
CA THR A 33 -7.09 -3.81 11.36
C THR A 33 -8.12 -4.90 11.60
N THR A 34 -7.92 -5.74 12.63
CA THR A 34 -8.96 -6.68 13.06
C THR A 34 -10.01 -5.98 13.94
N ALA A 35 -11.10 -6.70 14.23
CA ALA A 35 -12.12 -6.27 15.19
C ALA A 35 -11.57 -6.04 16.63
N THR A 36 -10.35 -6.47 16.91
CA THR A 36 -9.63 -6.25 18.17
C THR A 36 -8.63 -5.10 18.12
N ASP A 37 -8.67 -4.27 17.06
CA ASP A 37 -7.71 -3.20 16.76
C ASP A 37 -6.26 -3.66 16.58
N ASP A 38 -6.04 -4.98 16.44
CA ASP A 38 -4.71 -5.50 16.13
C ASP A 38 -4.38 -5.21 14.66
N ILE A 39 -3.17 -4.68 14.45
CA ILE A 39 -2.67 -4.32 13.14
C ILE A 39 -1.82 -5.46 12.58
N PHE A 40 -2.25 -6.04 11.46
CA PHE A 40 -1.51 -7.05 10.72
C PHE A 40 -0.95 -6.49 9.42
N SER A 41 0.28 -6.91 9.10
CA SER A 41 0.88 -6.66 7.79
C SER A 41 0.21 -7.54 6.73
N LEU A 42 0.05 -7.00 5.52
CA LEU A 42 -0.38 -7.79 4.36
C LEU A 42 0.66 -8.87 4.01
N ASN A 43 0.19 -9.96 3.41
CA ASN A 43 1.07 -11.02 2.92
C ASN A 43 2.01 -10.48 1.82
N ASP A 44 3.31 -10.78 1.93
CA ASP A 44 4.35 -10.38 1.00
C ASP A 44 4.02 -10.65 -0.48
N THR A 45 3.46 -11.81 -0.80
CA THR A 45 3.08 -12.16 -2.18
C THR A 45 2.04 -11.19 -2.75
N ILE A 46 1.16 -10.66 -1.90
CA ILE A 46 0.12 -9.71 -2.28
C ILE A 46 0.73 -8.34 -2.53
N VAL A 47 1.59 -7.89 -1.61
CA VAL A 47 2.32 -6.63 -1.76
C VAL A 47 3.13 -6.65 -3.04
N GLU A 48 3.84 -7.75 -3.33
CA GLU A 48 4.64 -7.90 -4.54
C GLU A 48 3.78 -7.88 -5.82
N ARG A 49 2.67 -8.62 -5.84
CA ARG A 49 1.73 -8.60 -6.97
C ARG A 49 1.15 -7.20 -7.19
N PHE A 50 0.79 -6.51 -6.12
CA PHE A 50 0.24 -5.15 -6.19
C PHE A 50 1.29 -4.17 -6.74
N CYS A 51 2.50 -4.19 -6.19
CA CYS A 51 3.61 -3.33 -6.61
C CYS A 51 3.99 -3.56 -8.08
N THR A 52 3.92 -4.80 -8.56
CA THR A 52 4.32 -5.14 -9.93
C THR A 52 3.23 -4.86 -10.96
N ASN A 53 1.96 -5.12 -10.63
CA ASN A 53 0.90 -5.15 -11.65
C ASN A 53 -0.07 -3.96 -11.58
N ILE A 54 -0.36 -3.47 -10.38
CA ILE A 54 -1.43 -2.49 -10.13
C ILE A 54 -0.82 -1.10 -9.93
N LEU A 55 0.16 -1.01 -9.04
CA LEU A 55 0.78 0.24 -8.65
C LEU A 55 1.32 1.07 -9.83
N PRO A 56 2.00 0.48 -10.84
CA PRO A 56 2.52 1.24 -11.99
C PRO A 56 1.42 1.88 -12.85
N ARG A 57 0.16 1.45 -12.69
CA ARG A 57 -0.99 2.01 -13.42
C ARG A 57 -1.70 3.13 -12.66
N ILE A 58 -1.59 3.14 -11.33
CA ILE A 58 -2.39 4.02 -10.46
C ILE A 58 -1.56 4.98 -9.63
N HIS A 59 -0.23 4.83 -9.56
CA HIS A 59 0.65 5.61 -8.67
C HIS A 59 0.47 7.13 -8.80
N HIS A 60 0.16 7.63 -10.00
CA HIS A 60 -0.08 9.05 -10.25
C HIS A 60 -1.38 9.57 -9.62
N ASN A 61 -2.35 8.72 -9.29
CA ASN A 61 -3.59 9.13 -8.63
C ASN A 61 -3.52 9.04 -7.11
N VAL A 62 -2.47 8.41 -6.57
CA VAL A 62 -2.32 8.19 -5.13
C VAL A 62 -1.98 9.51 -4.44
N LYS A 63 -2.80 9.88 -3.44
CA LYS A 63 -2.64 11.06 -2.60
C LYS A 63 -2.32 10.72 -1.15
N SER A 64 -2.75 9.54 -0.70
CA SER A 64 -2.57 9.07 0.67
C SER A 64 -2.10 7.62 0.67
N LEU A 65 -0.99 7.37 1.35
CA LEU A 65 -0.45 6.03 1.60
C LEU A 65 -0.53 5.73 3.09
N ILE A 66 -1.12 4.60 3.44
CA ILE A 66 -1.17 4.08 4.80
C ILE A 66 -0.45 2.74 4.80
N LEU A 67 0.72 2.68 5.43
CA LEU A 67 1.66 1.56 5.35
C LEU A 67 2.03 1.07 6.74
N ASP A 68 2.42 -0.19 6.85
CA ASP A 68 3.17 -0.71 7.99
C ASP A 68 4.68 -0.65 7.72
N SER A 69 5.50 -0.68 8.77
CA SER A 69 6.96 -0.57 8.64
C SER A 69 7.62 -1.68 7.81
N VAL A 70 6.99 -2.86 7.68
CA VAL A 70 7.54 -4.01 6.95
C VAL A 70 7.28 -3.90 5.45
N SER A 71 6.15 -3.34 5.05
CA SER A 71 5.78 -3.14 3.63
C SER A 71 6.22 -1.78 3.08
N MET A 72 6.52 -0.82 3.95
CA MET A 72 6.86 0.56 3.60
C MET A 72 7.94 0.66 2.52
N GLU A 73 9.10 0.04 2.72
CA GLU A 73 10.23 0.14 1.78
C GLU A 73 9.83 -0.34 0.38
N ARG A 74 9.23 -1.52 0.30
CA ARG A 74 8.84 -2.13 -0.99
C ARG A 74 7.85 -1.27 -1.74
N ILE A 75 6.86 -0.70 -1.04
CA ILE A 75 5.81 0.11 -1.67
C ILE A 75 6.36 1.48 -2.08
N LEU A 76 7.13 2.14 -1.20
CA LEU A 76 7.72 3.45 -1.50
C LEU A 76 8.76 3.38 -2.64
N LEU A 77 9.49 2.27 -2.78
CA LEU A 77 10.46 2.08 -3.86
C LEU A 77 9.86 1.56 -5.16
N ALA A 78 8.62 1.05 -5.14
CA ALA A 78 8.02 0.44 -6.32
C ALA A 78 7.51 1.45 -7.35
N ALA A 79 7.26 2.71 -6.97
CA ALA A 79 6.80 3.75 -7.88
C ALA A 79 7.11 5.16 -7.38
N ASP A 80 7.18 6.13 -8.29
CA ASP A 80 7.17 7.55 -7.96
C ASP A 80 5.73 8.02 -7.73
N TYR A 81 5.46 8.71 -6.63
CA TYR A 81 4.11 9.16 -6.28
C TYR A 81 3.97 10.70 -6.41
N PRO A 82 3.77 11.24 -7.63
CA PRO A 82 3.86 12.69 -7.87
C PRO A 82 2.77 13.52 -7.16
N ASN A 83 1.65 12.89 -6.81
CA ASN A 83 0.51 13.54 -6.15
C ASN A 83 0.37 13.16 -4.67
N LEU A 84 1.37 12.49 -4.09
CA LEU A 84 1.33 12.08 -2.68
C LEU A 84 1.37 13.30 -1.77
N THR A 85 0.33 13.43 -0.94
CA THR A 85 0.20 14.51 0.04
C THR A 85 0.20 14.00 1.49
N GLU A 86 -0.05 12.71 1.68
CA GLU A 86 -0.20 12.10 2.99
C GLU A 86 0.49 10.73 3.04
N LEU A 87 1.31 10.52 4.08
CA LEU A 87 1.92 9.24 4.39
C LEU A 87 1.68 8.93 5.87
N LYS A 88 1.02 7.81 6.16
CA LYS A 88 0.80 7.29 7.50
C LYS A 88 1.55 5.99 7.67
N LEU A 89 2.31 5.88 8.75
CA LEU A 89 3.09 4.71 9.08
C LEU A 89 2.58 4.10 10.39
N PHE A 90 2.26 2.82 10.34
CA PHE A 90 1.86 2.01 11.48
C PHE A 90 2.96 1.02 11.88
N ASN A 91 2.94 0.58 13.13
CA ASN A 91 3.97 -0.29 13.72
C ASN A 91 5.38 0.25 13.48
N PHE A 92 5.55 1.55 13.77
CA PHE A 92 6.80 2.27 13.60
C PHE A 92 7.90 1.63 14.45
N ASN A 93 8.85 0.98 13.79
CA ASN A 93 10.07 0.49 14.44
C ASN A 93 11.20 1.46 14.09
N ASP A 94 11.59 2.27 15.07
CA ASP A 94 12.62 3.32 14.95
C ASP A 94 13.88 2.84 14.23
N THR A 95 14.27 1.58 14.44
CA THR A 95 15.48 0.98 13.85
C THR A 95 15.40 0.89 12.34
N ILE A 96 14.24 0.52 11.80
CA ILE A 96 14.03 0.34 10.36
C ILE A 96 13.93 1.72 9.72
N VAL A 97 13.10 2.61 10.27
CA VAL A 97 12.80 3.90 9.65
C VAL A 97 14.00 4.86 9.69
N SER A 98 14.77 4.87 10.79
CA SER A 98 15.98 5.69 10.90
C SER A 98 17.00 5.35 9.83
N TYR A 99 17.09 4.09 9.40
CA TYR A 99 17.99 3.67 8.33
C TYR A 99 17.60 4.29 6.97
N TYR A 100 16.31 4.50 6.70
CA TYR A 100 15.83 4.98 5.41
C TYR A 100 15.68 6.51 5.33
N PHE A 101 15.26 7.18 6.39
CA PHE A 101 15.03 8.63 6.36
C PHE A 101 16.26 9.47 6.68
N ILE A 102 17.24 8.92 7.42
CA ILE A 102 18.47 9.65 7.75
C ILE A 102 19.48 9.57 6.59
N GLY A 103 19.26 8.67 5.63
CA GLY A 103 20.07 8.57 4.43
C GLY A 103 21.49 8.07 4.72
N LYS A 104 22.12 7.60 3.65
CA LYS A 104 23.56 7.33 3.61
C LYS A 104 24.21 8.37 2.71
#